data_AF-A0A920CJC0-F1
#
_entry.id   AF-A0A920CJC0-F1
#
_cell.length_a   1.000
_cell.length_b   1.000
_cell.length_c   1.000
_cell.angle_alpha   90.00
_cell.angle_beta   90.00
_cell.angle_gamma   90.00
#
_symmetry.space_group_name_H-M   'P 1'
#
loop_
_entity.id
_entity.type
_entity.pdbx_description
1 polymer ?
#
loop_
_entity_poly.entity_id
_entity_poly.type
_entity_poly.pdbx_seq_one_letter_code
_entity_poly.pdbx_strand_id
1 'polypeptide(L)' 'MNEGDPVEILVQGDHIILERYRPKCVFCGSMEQVAEFKERSICTQCLHEMNQLA' A
#
# COMPACT_ATOMS: atom_id res chain seq x y z
N MET A 1 8.51 -11.04 -10.83
CA MET A 1 8.17 -11.62 -9.51
C MET A 1 9.22 -12.66 -9.26
N ASN A 2 9.96 -12.52 -8.16
CA ASN A 2 10.98 -13.45 -7.73
C ASN A 2 10.46 -14.26 -6.54
N GLU A 3 11.12 -15.37 -6.25
CA GLU A 3 10.86 -16.14 -5.03
C GLU A 3 11.00 -15.25 -3.79
N GLY A 4 9.99 -15.28 -2.91
CA GLY A 4 9.91 -14.44 -1.71
C GLY A 4 9.27 -13.06 -1.89
N ASP A 5 8.92 -12.64 -3.12
CA ASP A 5 8.19 -11.38 -3.34
C ASP A 5 6.78 -11.46 -2.71
N PRO A 6 6.34 -10.43 -1.96
CA PRO A 6 4.97 -10.39 -1.46
C PRO A 6 3.97 -10.19 -2.62
N VAL A 7 2.83 -10.89 -2.53
CA VAL A 7 1.77 -10.87 -3.53
C VAL A 7 0.41 -10.65 -2.90
N GLU A 8 -0.48 -9.97 -3.62
CA GLU A 8 -1.90 -9.89 -3.31
C GLU A 8 -2.63 -11.00 -4.09
N ILE A 9 -3.49 -11.75 -3.40
CA ILE A 9 -4.27 -12.85 -3.98
C ILE A 9 -5.72 -12.39 -4.09
N LEU A 10 -6.23 -12.33 -5.31
CA LEU A 10 -7.61 -11.92 -5.59
C LEU A 10 -8.37 -13.07 -6.27
N VAL A 11 -9.69 -13.12 -6.02
CA VAL A 11 -10.60 -14.06 -6.68
C VAL A 11 -11.49 -13.27 -7.65
N GLN A 12 -11.48 -13.65 -8.93
CA GLN A 12 -12.32 -13.04 -9.95
C GLN A 12 -13.07 -14.13 -10.73
N GLY A 13 -14.34 -14.35 -10.39
CA GLY A 13 -15.12 -15.46 -10.92
C GLY A 13 -14.46 -16.80 -10.55
N ASP A 14 -14.13 -17.60 -11.56
CA ASP A 14 -13.45 -18.89 -11.40
C ASP A 14 -11.92 -18.79 -11.49
N HIS A 15 -11.36 -17.57 -11.50
CA HIS A 15 -9.93 -17.32 -11.61
C HIS A 15 -9.32 -16.82 -10.30
N ILE A 16 -8.09 -17.25 -10.02
CA ILE A 16 -7.20 -16.66 -9.01
C ILE A 16 -6.24 -15.72 -9.72
N ILE A 17 -6.17 -14.47 -9.27
CA ILE A 17 -5.27 -13.44 -9.78
C ILE A 17 -4.20 -13.18 -8.73
N LEU A 18 -2.94 -13.24 -9.16
CA LEU A 18 -1.77 -12.91 -8.34
C LEU A 18 -1.19 -11.59 -8.85
N GLU A 19 -1.22 -10.56 -8.00
CA GLU A 19 -0.63 -9.26 -8.29
C GLU A 19 0.52 -8.97 -7.34
N ARG A 20 1.50 -8.16 -7.80
CA ARG A 20 2.60 -7.73 -6.93
C ARG A 20 2.02 -6.87 -5.81
N TYR A 21 2.29 -7.23 -4.56
CA TYR A 21 1.85 -6.44 -3.43
C TYR A 21 2.43 -5.03 -3.54
N ARG A 22 1.55 -4.03 -3.47
CA ARG A 22 1.94 -2.62 -3.43
C ARG A 22 1.38 -2.00 -2.15
N PRO A 23 2.24 -1.50 -1.25
CA PRO A 23 1.77 -0.80 -0.06
C PRO A 23 0.93 0.41 -0.48
N LYS A 24 -0.21 0.58 0.17
CA LYS A 24 -1.12 1.72 -0.01
C LYS A 24 -1.11 2.55 1.26
N CYS A 25 -1.28 3.87 1.14
CA CYS A 25 -1.44 4.74 2.27
C CYS A 25 -2.63 4.27 3.13
N VAL A 26 -2.42 4.04 4.42
CA VAL A 26 -3.46 3.58 5.36
C VAL A 26 -4.60 4.58 5.55
N PHE A 27 -4.38 5.85 5.18
CA PHE A 27 -5.36 6.92 5.33
C PHE A 27 -6.19 7.16 4.08
N CYS A 28 -5.55 7.30 2.91
CA CYS A 28 -6.23 7.67 1.66
C CYS A 28 -6.22 6.58 0.58
N GLY A 29 -5.54 5.45 0.79
CA GLY A 29 -5.43 4.36 -0.18
C GLY A 29 -4.53 4.64 -1.39
N SER A 30 -3.91 5.83 -1.48
CA SER A 30 -2.97 6.16 -2.55
C SER A 30 -1.76 5.23 -2.55
N MET A 31 -1.27 4.88 -3.74
CA MET A 31 0.01 4.18 -3.93
C MET A 31 1.17 5.14 -4.23
N GLU A 32 0.87 6.43 -4.42
CA GLU A 32 1.88 7.42 -4.78
C GLU A 32 2.66 7.88 -3.55
N GLN A 33 3.99 7.87 -3.68
CA GLN A 33 4.92 8.37 -2.65
C GLN A 33 4.64 7.79 -1.25
N VAL A 34 4.30 6.49 -1.20
CA VAL A 34 4.05 5.77 0.05
C VAL A 34 5.37 5.31 0.65
N ALA A 35 5.59 5.66 1.92
CA ALA A 35 6.71 5.19 2.72
C ALA A 35 6.20 4.38 3.92
N GLU A 36 7.01 3.43 4.39
CA GLU A 36 6.72 2.67 5.59
C GLU A 36 7.31 3.36 6.83
N PHE A 37 6.48 3.56 7.85
CA PHE A 37 6.87 4.12 9.13
C PHE A 37 6.15 3.38 10.25
N LYS A 38 6.90 2.75 11.16
CA LYS A 38 6.34 1.97 12.30
C LYS A 38 5.24 1.00 11.85
N GLU A 39 5.54 0.16 10.85
CA GLU A 39 4.62 -0.85 10.30
C GLU A 39 3.35 -0.27 9.64
N ARG A 40 3.35 1.04 9.35
CA ARG A 40 2.26 1.72 8.62
C ARG A 40 2.79 2.31 7.33
N SER A 41 2.06 2.07 6.25
CA SER A 41 2.32 2.69 4.95
C SER A 41 1.59 4.04 4.87
N ILE A 42 2.31 5.15 4.73
CA ILE A 42 1.75 6.51 4.73
C ILE A 42 2.31 7.27 3.51
N CYS A 43 1.45 7.94 2.74
CA CYS A 43 1.91 8.80 1.64
C CYS A 43 2.34 10.18 2.14
N THR A 44 3.21 10.84 1.38
CA THR A 44 3.71 12.19 1.70
C THR A 44 2.58 13.20 1.90
N GLN A 45 1.48 13.10 1.15
CA GLN A 45 0.31 13.97 1.30
C GLN A 45 -0.30 13.85 2.71
N CYS A 46 -0.66 12.64 3.14
CA CYS A 46 -1.26 12.44 4.47
C CYS A 46 -0.28 12.79 5.58
N LEU A 47 1.02 12.56 5.40
CA LEU A 47 2.04 12.98 6.36
C LEU A 47 2.07 14.52 6.50
N HIS A 48 1.93 15.25 5.40
CA HIS A 48 1.87 16.72 5.42
C HIS A 48 0.61 17.21 6.13
N GLU A 49 -0.56 16.66 5.81
CA GLU A 49 -1.83 16.99 6.47
C GLU A 49 -1.77 16.70 7.98
N MET A 50 -1.16 15.58 8.40
CA MET A 50 -0.97 15.25 9.82
C MET A 50 -0.07 16.24 10.55
N ASN A 51 1.00 16.73 9.92
CA ASN A 51 1.88 17.74 10.53
C ASN A 51 1.20 19.10 10.69
N GLN A 52 0.17 19.40 9.90
CA GLN A 52 -0.62 20.64 10.06
C GLN A 52 -1.62 20.58 11.23
N LEU A 53 -1.88 19.40 11.80
CA LEU A 53 -2.71 19.23 12.99
C LEU A 53 -1.93 19.46 14.31
N ALA A 54 -0.61 19.61 14.22
CA ALA A 54 0.29 19.76 15.37
C ALA A 54 0.45 21.22 15.82
#